data_AF-A0A850KDN9-F1
#
_entry.id   AF-A0A850KDN9-F1
#
_cell.length_a   1.000
_cell.length_b   1.000
_cell.length_c   1.000
_cell.angle_alpha   90.00
_cell.angle_beta   90.00
_cell.angle_gamma   90.00
#
_symmetry.space_group_name_H-M   'P 1'
#
loop_
_entity.id
_entity.type
_entity.pdbx_description
1 polymer ?
#
loop_
_entity_poly.entity_id
_entity_poly.type
_entity_poly.pdbx_seq_one_letter_code
_entity_poly.pdbx_strand_id
1 'polypeptide(L)'
;MAQTTRSPHVVGAHYYAKFGYDDALRQVSTHLARDQNTSFWREVIHVLDEMHHHEIKSQHPCAPMPPRMAIRALKENAKAV
;
A
#
# COMPACT_ATOMS: atom_id res chain seq x y z
N MET A 1 36.01 4.58 1.88
CA MET A 1 34.87 4.42 0.97
C MET A 1 33.61 4.43 1.82
N ALA A 2 32.75 5.45 1.67
CA ALA A 2 31.52 5.52 2.44
C ALA A 2 30.58 4.41 1.93
N GLN A 3 30.48 3.31 2.68
CA GLN A 3 29.38 2.38 2.49
C GLN A 3 28.13 3.17 2.83
N THR A 4 27.42 3.64 1.81
CA THR A 4 26.10 4.23 2.01
C THR A 4 25.22 3.07 2.42
N THR A 5 25.15 2.80 3.72
CA THR A 5 24.26 1.80 4.32
C THR A 5 22.84 2.31 4.06
N ARG A 6 22.31 2.02 2.87
CA ARG A 6 20.97 2.43 2.48
C ARG A 6 20.01 1.74 3.42
N SER A 7 19.25 2.51 4.18
CA SER A 7 18.26 1.98 5.11
C SER A 7 17.25 1.08 4.38
N PRO A 8 16.73 0.02 5.03
CA PRO A 8 15.73 -0.88 4.43
C PRO A 8 14.53 -0.13 3.86
N HIS A 9 14.10 0.95 4.53
CA HIS A 9 13.03 1.82 4.08
C HIS A 9 13.31 2.50 2.73
N VAL A 10 14.54 2.98 2.52
CA VAL A 10 14.93 3.64 1.26
C VAL A 10 14.96 2.62 0.13
N VAL A 11 15.46 1.41 0.40
CA VAL A 11 15.48 0.33 -0.59
C VAL A 11 14.06 -0.15 -0.91
N GLY A 12 13.24 -0.42 0.11
CA GLY A 12 11.84 -0.83 -0.07
C GLY A 12 11.04 0.18 -0.87
N ALA A 13 11.08 1.46 -0.49
CA ALA A 13 10.38 2.51 -1.21
C ALA A 13 10.86 2.67 -2.67
N HIS A 14 12.17 2.54 -2.91
CA HIS A 14 12.72 2.61 -4.26
C HIS A 14 12.25 1.43 -5.13
N TYR A 15 12.24 0.21 -4.58
CA TYR A 15 11.76 -0.97 -5.28
C TYR A 15 10.26 -0.88 -5.58
N TYR A 16 9.45 -0.44 -4.59
CA TYR A 16 8.02 -0.23 -4.76
C TYR A 16 7.73 0.76 -5.88
N ALA A 17 8.38 1.94 -5.86
CA ALA A 17 8.16 2.97 -6.86
C ALA A 17 8.64 2.57 -8.26
N LYS A 18 9.66 1.71 -8.36
CA LYS A 18 10.26 1.33 -9.64
C LYS A 18 9.56 0.14 -10.30
N PHE A 19 9.10 -0.85 -9.53
CA PHE A 19 8.59 -2.12 -10.04
C PHE A 19 7.15 -2.42 -9.63
N GLY A 20 6.60 -1.74 -8.63
CA GLY A 20 5.33 -2.11 -8.01
C GLY A 20 5.50 -3.21 -6.95
N TYR A 21 4.44 -3.47 -6.18
CA TYR A 21 4.46 -4.36 -5.01
C TYR A 21 4.86 -5.81 -5.36
N ASP A 22 4.17 -6.46 -6.29
CA ASP A 22 4.39 -7.87 -6.63
C ASP A 22 5.79 -8.16 -7.19
N ASP A 23 6.28 -7.34 -8.12
CA ASP A 23 7.62 -7.52 -8.68
C ASP A 23 8.73 -7.14 -7.69
N ALA A 24 8.51 -6.15 -6.83
CA ALA A 24 9.43 -5.82 -5.74
C ALA A 24 9.59 -7.00 -4.77
N LEU A 25 8.48 -7.64 -4.36
CA LEU A 25 8.49 -8.83 -3.51
C LEU A 25 9.25 -9.99 -4.14
N ARG A 26 9.06 -10.23 -5.45
CA ARG A 26 9.77 -11.30 -6.16
C ARG A 26 11.28 -11.08 -6.18
N GLN A 27 11.72 -9.84 -6.43
CA GLN A 27 13.15 -9.51 -6.40
C GLN A 27 13.73 -9.63 -5.00
N VAL A 28 13.06 -9.08 -3.98
CA VAL A 28 13.52 -9.14 -2.59
C VAL A 28 13.58 -10.58 -2.10
N SER A 29 12.60 -11.43 -2.46
CA SER A 29 12.61 -12.86 -2.12
C SER A 29 13.78 -13.60 -2.77
N THR A 30 14.16 -13.22 -4.00
CA THR A 30 15.33 -13.79 -4.69
C THR A 30 16.63 -13.38 -4.00
N HIS A 31 16.72 -12.13 -3.52
CA HIS A 31 17.85 -11.66 -2.74
C HIS A 31 17.92 -12.35 -1.36
N LEU A 32 16.78 -12.55 -0.70
CA LEU A 32 16.70 -13.21 0.61
C LEU A 32 17.15 -14.68 0.56
N ALA A 33 17.00 -15.34 -0.60
CA ALA A 33 17.49 -16.71 -0.83
C ALA A 33 19.01 -16.77 -1.13
N ARG A 34 19.63 -15.67 -1.55
CA ARG A 34 21.04 -15.62 -1.99
C ARG A 34 21.98 -14.89 -1.02
N ASP A 35 21.45 -13.99 -0.21
CA ASP A 35 22.23 -13.05 0.59
C ASP A 35 22.32 -13.49 2.06
N GLN A 36 23.45 -13.25 2.71
CA GLN A 36 23.62 -13.55 4.14
C GLN A 36 22.83 -12.57 5.02
N ASN A 37 22.44 -11.41 4.47
CA ASN A 37 21.77 -10.35 5.21
C ASN A 37 20.24 -10.50 5.23
N THR A 38 19.77 -11.68 5.65
CA THR A 38 18.34 -12.03 5.68
C THR A 38 17.49 -11.07 6.54
N SER A 39 18.03 -10.55 7.65
CA SER A 39 17.34 -9.56 8.49
C SER A 39 17.09 -8.25 7.74
N PHE A 40 18.05 -7.79 6.94
CA PHE A 40 17.90 -6.57 6.15
C PHE A 40 16.77 -6.73 5.12
N TRP A 41 16.80 -7.81 4.35
CA TRP A 41 15.80 -8.08 3.31
C TRP A 41 14.41 -8.35 3.90
N ARG A 42 14.33 -8.93 5.10
CA ARG A 42 13.05 -9.07 5.82
C ARG A 42 12.45 -7.70 6.17
N GLU A 43 13.26 -6.75 6.63
CA GLU A 43 12.75 -5.40 6.86
C GLU A 43 12.34 -4.68 5.58
N VAL A 44 13.01 -4.95 4.46
CA VAL A 44 12.57 -4.43 3.16
C VAL A 44 11.18 -4.98 2.80
N ILE A 45 10.88 -6.26 3.08
CA ILE A 45 9.54 -6.85 2.87
C ILE A 45 8.50 -6.16 3.75
N HIS A 46 8.80 -5.94 5.03
CA HIS A 46 7.89 -5.24 5.95
C HIS A 46 7.53 -3.84 5.44
N VAL A 47 8.50 -3.09 4.91
CA VAL A 47 8.26 -1.78 4.31
C VAL A 47 7.36 -1.86 3.09
N LEU A 48 7.59 -2.85 2.21
CA LEU A 48 6.74 -3.04 1.03
C LEU A 48 5.29 -3.32 1.43
N ASP A 49 5.08 -4.17 2.45
CA ASP A 49 3.74 -4.50 2.96
C ASP A 49 3.07 -3.27 3.58
N GLU A 50 3.79 -2.50 4.42
CA GLU A 50 3.26 -1.28 5.03
C GLU A 50 2.83 -0.25 3.97
N MET A 51 3.65 -0.06 2.93
CA MET A 51 3.33 0.84 1.82
C MET A 51 2.11 0.37 1.03
N HIS A 52 2.04 -0.93 0.72
CA HIS A 52 0.90 -1.51 -0.01
C HIS A 52 -0.39 -1.43 0.80
N HIS A 53 -0.31 -1.71 2.11
CA HIS A 53 -1.45 -1.64 3.02
C HIS A 53 -1.94 -0.20 3.21
N HIS A 54 -1.03 0.78 3.23
CA HIS A 54 -1.37 2.20 3.19
C HIS A 54 -2.02 2.61 1.87
N GLU A 55 -1.55 2.08 0.73
CA GLU A 55 -2.17 2.32 -0.57
C GLU A 55 -3.58 1.74 -0.64
N ILE A 56 -3.81 0.50 -0.19
CA ILE A 56 -5.15 -0.12 -0.14
C ILE A 56 -6.09 0.65 0.78
N LYS A 57 -5.61 1.10 1.95
CA LYS A 57 -6.40 1.94 2.86
C LYS A 57 -6.74 3.29 2.23
N SER A 58 -5.83 3.88 1.47
CA SER A 58 -6.02 5.16 0.79
C SER A 58 -6.89 5.02 -0.48
N GLN A 59 -6.87 3.85 -1.13
CA GLN A 59 -7.71 3.47 -2.26
C GLN A 59 -9.09 2.93 -1.84
N HIS A 60 -9.46 3.02 -0.57
CA HIS A 60 -10.85 2.93 -0.13
C HIS A 60 -11.46 4.35 -0.06
N PRO A 61 -11.88 4.96 -1.18
CA PRO A 61 -12.82 6.05 -1.10
C PRO A 61 -14.16 5.44 -0.65
N CYS A 62 -14.66 5.88 0.50
CA CYS A 62 -16.08 5.85 0.89
C CYS A 62 -16.98 4.78 0.24
N ALA A 63 -17.41 3.76 1.00
CA ALA A 63 -18.77 3.23 0.86
C ALA A 63 -19.20 2.42 2.10
N PRO A 64 -20.48 2.41 2.50
CA PRO A 64 -21.62 3.22 2.05
C PRO A 64 -22.13 4.16 3.16
N MET A 65 -22.72 5.29 2.80
CA MET A 65 -23.66 5.92 3.74
C MET A 65 -24.77 4.91 4.07
N PRO A 66 -25.20 4.80 5.35
CA PRO A 66 -26.28 3.91 5.73
C PRO A 66 -27.59 4.30 5.02
N PRO A 67 -28.44 3.32 4.62
CA PRO A 67 -29.64 3.55 3.80
C PRO A 67 -30.76 4.36 4.48
N ARG A 68 -30.53 4.96 5.67
CA ARG A 68 -31.55 5.76 6.37
C ARG A 68 -31.66 7.21 5.90
N MET A 69 -30.72 7.72 5.10
CA MET A 69 -30.78 9.12 4.62
C MET A 69 -31.26 9.29 3.18
N ALA A 70 -31.31 8.22 2.37
CA ALA A 70 -31.83 8.29 0.99
C ALA A 70 -33.35 8.55 0.92
N ILE A 71 -34.10 8.32 2.00
CA ILE A 71 -35.56 8.47 2.01
C ILE A 71 -35.97 9.95 2.12
N ARG A 72 -35.14 10.83 2.68
CA ARG A 72 -35.53 12.25 2.83
C ARG A 72 -35.41 13.03 1.51
N ALA A 73 -34.46 12.67 0.65
CA ALA A 73 -34.26 13.31 -0.66
C ALA A 73 -35.34 12.94 -1.69
N LEU A 74 -36.01 11.80 -1.56
CA LEU A 74 -37.13 11.42 -2.44
C LEU A 74 -38.46 12.06 -2.04
N LYS A 75 -38.63 12.49 -0.78
CA LYS A 75 -39.90 13.06 -0.31
C LYS A 75 -40.08 14.54 -0.66
N GLU A 76 -39.01 15.30 -0.88
CA GLU A 76 -39.12 16.71 -1.31
C GLU A 76 -39.38 16.88 -2.81
N ASN A 77 -39.12 15.87 -3.64
CA ASN A 77 -39.42 15.93 -5.09
C ASN A 77 -40.85 15.47 -5.47
N ALA A 78 -41.64 14.97 -4.51
CA ALA A 78 -43.02 14.53 -4.76
C ALA A 78 -44.10 15.58 -4.41
N LYS A 79 -43.70 16.85 -4.18
CA LYS A 79 -44.63 17.97 -3.92
C LYS A 79 -44.47 19.12 -4.91
N ALA A 80 -43.90 18.84 -6.08
CA ALA A 80 -43.68 19.81 -7.16
C ALA A 80 -44.22 19.31 -8.52
N VAL A 81 -45.23 18.43 -8.51
CA VAL A 81 -46.12 18.16 -9.65
C VAL A 81 -47.55 18.30 -9.17
#